data_AF-A0AAW9LAH3-F1
#
_entry.id   AF-A0AAW9LAH3-F1
#
_cell.length_a   1.000
_cell.length_b   1.000
_cell.length_c   1.000
_cell.angle_alpha   90.00
_cell.angle_beta   90.00
_cell.angle_gamma   90.00
#
_symmetry.space_group_name_H-M   'P 1'
#
loop_
_entity.id
_entity.type
_entity.pdbx_description
1 polymer ?
#
loop_
_entity_poly.entity_id
_entity_poly.type
_entity_poly.pdbx_seq_one_letter_code
_entity_poly.pdbx_strand_id
1 'polypeptide(L)'
;MEQRGSAENFTQMGTLGIEEEFFVVDERGRPTSGTDELVYETDPPEILEGRLDHELFKFVIETQTPLIEDPSDAREQLLAVRSALSEHAERHGYNIAAAGLHPTAKWRELEHAEKPRYKAQLDRIQYPQHRNTTAGLHIHVGVDDADKAVYVANEVRWHTAVMLALSANSPFWNGFDTGLQSARAKIFENLPNTGVPTAFDSYDEFDDFERTMLETDSIDDRGGLWFDVRPHSAHGTVEVRAPDAQADPDRVLAFVEYTHALVEEYAERFDDGESGSDHRRELLDENKWRATRYGQETELIDRSMSDSVDLGELVDREASRLGIDGIRELYDAESGAQRQRRIKQESGIDALCDALLL
;
A
#
# COMPACT_ATOMS: atom_id res chain seq x y z
N MET A 1 23.83 13.75 2.07
CA MET A 1 23.14 15.07 2.04
C MET A 1 21.85 15.03 1.20
N GLU A 2 21.69 14.09 0.26
CA GLU A 2 20.43 13.82 -0.50
C GLU A 2 19.43 12.87 0.20
N GLN A 3 19.69 12.45 1.44
CA GLN A 3 18.89 11.41 2.11
C GLN A 3 17.70 11.95 2.92
N ARG A 4 17.63 13.26 3.18
CA ARG A 4 16.57 13.90 3.99
C ARG A 4 15.54 14.62 3.11
N GLY A 5 14.29 14.63 3.55
CA GLY A 5 13.28 15.49 2.96
C GLY A 5 13.38 16.95 3.42
N SER A 6 12.42 17.76 3.00
CA SER A 6 12.34 19.17 3.37
C SER A 6 10.87 19.60 3.46
N ALA A 7 10.58 20.50 4.40
CA ALA A 7 9.31 21.22 4.45
C ALA A 7 9.04 21.99 3.14
N GLU A 8 10.09 22.39 2.43
CA GLU A 8 10.00 23.15 1.16
C GLU A 8 9.45 22.32 -0.01
N ASN A 9 9.33 21.00 0.12
CA ASN A 9 8.77 20.15 -0.93
C ASN A 9 7.23 20.15 -0.93
N PHE A 10 6.58 20.51 0.19
CA PHE A 10 5.14 20.58 0.32
C PHE A 10 4.63 21.86 -0.35
N THR A 11 4.25 21.77 -1.62
CA THR A 11 3.99 22.96 -2.46
C THR A 11 2.78 22.84 -3.38
N GLN A 12 2.23 21.62 -3.54
CA GLN A 12 1.17 21.34 -4.51
C GLN A 12 0.08 20.55 -3.80
N MET A 13 -1.12 21.11 -3.70
CA MET A 13 -2.28 20.43 -3.14
C MET A 13 -2.96 19.57 -4.21
N GLY A 14 -3.35 18.35 -3.85
CA GLY A 14 -4.30 17.54 -4.61
C GLY A 14 -3.74 16.75 -5.80
N THR A 15 -2.46 16.90 -6.14
CA THR A 15 -1.80 16.06 -7.17
C THR A 15 -1.71 14.62 -6.71
N LEU A 16 -1.67 13.67 -7.64
CA LEU A 16 -1.64 12.23 -7.34
C LEU A 16 -0.36 11.54 -7.82
N GLY A 17 0.03 10.52 -7.07
CA GLY A 17 0.96 9.47 -7.50
C GLY A 17 0.45 8.11 -7.00
N ILE A 18 0.51 7.09 -7.85
CA ILE A 18 0.05 5.73 -7.51
C ILE A 18 1.23 4.79 -7.72
N GLU A 19 1.59 4.04 -6.67
CA GLU A 19 2.58 2.97 -6.74
C GLU A 19 1.89 1.63 -6.54
N GLU A 20 2.20 0.67 -7.39
CA GLU A 20 1.65 -0.68 -7.33
C GLU A 20 2.75 -1.72 -7.36
N GLU A 21 2.72 -2.62 -6.39
CA GLU A 21 3.58 -3.79 -6.34
C GLU A 21 2.83 -5.01 -6.90
N PHE A 22 3.52 -5.81 -7.70
CA PHE A 22 2.98 -6.99 -8.35
C PHE A 22 3.92 -8.19 -8.25
N PHE A 23 3.43 -9.36 -8.63
CA PHE A 23 4.21 -10.58 -8.75
C PHE A 23 4.48 -10.93 -10.21
N VAL A 24 5.76 -11.11 -10.54
CA VAL A 24 6.20 -11.74 -11.78
C VAL A 24 5.93 -13.24 -11.68
N VAL A 25 5.21 -13.78 -12.65
CA VAL A 25 4.78 -15.18 -12.68
C VAL A 25 5.01 -15.85 -14.02
N ASP A 26 5.11 -17.18 -14.02
CA ASP A 26 5.24 -18.00 -15.23
C ASP A 26 3.91 -18.16 -16.00
N GLU A 27 3.92 -18.97 -17.06
CA GLU A 27 2.74 -19.31 -17.88
C GLU A 27 1.59 -19.99 -17.09
N ARG A 28 1.86 -20.46 -15.86
CA ARG A 28 0.90 -21.12 -14.97
C ARG A 28 0.55 -20.23 -13.77
N GLY A 29 0.90 -18.95 -13.81
CA GLY A 29 0.69 -18.01 -12.72
C GLY A 29 1.46 -18.40 -11.45
N ARG A 30 2.66 -18.98 -11.56
CA ARG A 30 3.52 -19.29 -10.41
C ARG A 30 4.65 -18.28 -10.27
N PRO A 31 5.00 -17.86 -9.03
CA PRO A 31 6.09 -16.93 -8.78
C PRO A 31 7.38 -17.36 -9.45
N THR A 32 7.97 -16.45 -10.22
CA THR A 32 9.22 -16.69 -10.93
C THR A 32 10.10 -15.45 -10.87
N SER A 33 11.41 -15.66 -10.75
CA SER A 33 12.38 -14.56 -10.79
C SER A 33 12.41 -13.97 -12.20
N GLY A 34 12.05 -12.70 -12.34
CA GLY A 34 12.08 -12.00 -13.63
C GLY A 34 12.39 -10.52 -13.54
N THR A 35 12.53 -9.95 -12.35
CA THR A 35 12.81 -8.52 -12.20
C THR A 35 14.19 -8.13 -12.72
N ASP A 36 15.19 -9.00 -12.66
CA ASP A 36 16.50 -8.72 -13.25
C ASP A 36 16.36 -8.43 -14.77
N GLU A 37 15.62 -9.29 -15.49
CA GLU A 37 15.39 -9.12 -16.93
C GLU A 37 14.52 -7.89 -17.22
N LEU A 38 13.36 -7.80 -16.55
CA LEU A 38 12.36 -6.77 -16.83
C LEU A 38 12.82 -5.36 -16.48
N VAL A 39 13.67 -5.20 -15.46
CA VAL A 39 14.11 -3.89 -14.95
C VAL A 39 15.50 -3.49 -15.45
N TYR A 40 16.44 -4.43 -15.63
CA TYR A 40 17.86 -4.09 -15.88
C TYR A 40 18.42 -4.59 -17.20
N GLU A 41 17.97 -5.73 -17.70
CA GLU A 41 18.56 -6.36 -18.89
C GLU A 41 17.82 -5.98 -20.18
N THR A 42 16.68 -5.29 -20.05
CA THR A 42 15.79 -4.91 -21.14
C THR A 42 15.40 -3.45 -21.03
N ASP A 43 15.06 -2.83 -22.16
CA ASP A 43 14.59 -1.44 -22.18
C ASP A 43 13.08 -1.40 -21.90
N PRO A 44 12.64 -0.88 -20.75
CA PRO A 44 11.21 -0.72 -20.49
C PRO A 44 10.60 0.30 -21.45
N PRO A 45 9.29 0.20 -21.76
CA PRO A 45 8.55 1.25 -22.46
C PRO A 45 8.72 2.64 -21.81
N GLU A 46 8.67 3.71 -22.61
CA GLU A 46 8.91 5.09 -22.16
C GLU A 46 8.06 5.49 -20.93
N ILE A 47 6.80 5.05 -20.87
CA ILE A 47 5.92 5.33 -19.72
C ILE A 47 6.44 4.72 -18.41
N LEU A 48 7.15 3.60 -18.49
CA LEU A 48 7.76 2.87 -17.36
C LEU A 48 9.22 3.28 -17.10
N GLU A 49 9.84 4.08 -17.97
CA GLU A 49 11.23 4.51 -17.81
C GLU A 49 11.39 5.34 -16.53
N GLY A 50 12.26 4.88 -15.63
CA GLY A 50 12.46 5.49 -14.30
C GLY A 50 11.28 5.30 -13.33
N ARG A 51 10.28 4.48 -13.70
CA ARG A 51 9.07 4.18 -12.91
C ARG A 51 8.80 2.69 -12.76
N LEU A 52 9.77 1.86 -13.15
CA LEU A 52 9.76 0.41 -12.97
C LEU A 52 10.95 0.06 -12.09
N ASP A 53 10.69 -0.47 -10.90
CA ASP A 53 11.73 -0.99 -10.00
C ASP A 53 11.32 -2.39 -9.53
N HIS A 54 12.08 -2.94 -8.60
CA HIS A 54 11.80 -4.22 -7.98
C HIS A 54 11.97 -4.11 -6.48
N GLU A 55 11.44 -5.13 -5.80
CA GLU A 55 11.61 -5.31 -4.38
C GLU A 55 12.72 -6.33 -4.04
N LEU A 56 12.91 -6.62 -2.75
CA LEU A 56 13.92 -7.58 -2.30
C LEU A 56 13.85 -8.92 -3.03
N PHE A 57 12.65 -9.45 -3.22
CA PHE A 57 12.45 -10.71 -3.92
C PHE A 57 12.39 -10.46 -5.43
N LYS A 58 13.14 -11.24 -6.22
CA LYS A 58 13.25 -11.05 -7.68
C LYS A 58 11.97 -11.35 -8.49
N PHE A 59 10.89 -11.69 -7.81
CA PHE A 59 9.57 -11.89 -8.41
C PHE A 59 8.59 -10.79 -7.99
N VAL A 60 9.01 -9.80 -7.21
CA VAL A 60 8.16 -8.66 -6.82
C VAL A 60 8.63 -7.43 -7.59
N ILE A 61 7.76 -6.89 -8.43
CA ILE A 61 8.01 -5.76 -9.30
C ILE A 61 7.14 -4.59 -8.88
N GLU A 62 7.65 -3.37 -8.99
CA GLU A 62 6.93 -2.15 -8.61
C GLU A 62 6.82 -1.22 -9.81
N THR A 63 5.64 -0.66 -10.01
CA THR A 63 5.42 0.43 -10.97
C THR A 63 4.88 1.67 -10.30
N GLN A 64 5.25 2.82 -10.86
CA GLN A 64 4.76 4.12 -10.42
C GLN A 64 4.09 4.85 -11.58
N THR A 65 2.99 5.56 -11.32
CA THR A 65 2.44 6.49 -12.31
C THR A 65 3.35 7.70 -12.49
N PRO A 66 3.30 8.38 -13.65
CA PRO A 66 3.72 9.77 -13.71
C PRO A 66 2.98 10.61 -12.65
N LEU A 67 3.51 11.81 -12.36
CA LEU A 67 2.76 12.80 -11.59
C LEU A 67 1.43 13.07 -12.30
N ILE A 68 0.33 12.83 -11.61
CA ILE A 68 -1.02 13.12 -12.08
C ILE A 68 -1.40 14.49 -11.51
N GLU A 69 -1.39 15.52 -12.35
CA GLU A 69 -1.73 16.89 -11.93
C GLU A 69 -3.25 17.06 -11.71
N ASP A 70 -4.07 16.43 -12.56
CA ASP A 70 -5.53 16.42 -12.42
C ASP A 70 -5.99 15.02 -12.00
N PRO A 71 -6.61 14.86 -10.80
CA PRO A 71 -7.10 13.58 -10.33
C PRO A 71 -8.04 12.83 -11.30
N SER A 72 -8.72 13.55 -12.19
CA SER A 72 -9.58 12.92 -13.21
C SER A 72 -8.81 12.09 -14.24
N ASP A 73 -7.50 12.32 -14.41
CA ASP A 73 -6.63 11.55 -15.30
C ASP A 73 -6.12 10.24 -14.66
N ALA A 74 -6.38 10.01 -13.37
CA ALA A 74 -5.83 8.87 -12.63
C ALA A 74 -6.15 7.51 -13.27
N ARG A 75 -7.37 7.33 -13.78
CA ARG A 75 -7.76 6.09 -14.48
C ARG A 75 -6.94 5.86 -15.73
N GLU A 76 -6.78 6.89 -16.56
CA GLU A 76 -6.03 6.77 -17.82
C GLU A 76 -4.56 6.42 -17.56
N GLN A 77 -3.92 7.15 -16.64
CA GLN A 77 -2.51 6.92 -16.29
C GLN A 77 -2.28 5.54 -15.66
N LEU A 78 -3.14 5.12 -14.73
CA LEU A 78 -3.06 3.80 -14.10
C LEU A 78 -3.16 2.68 -15.14
N LEU A 79 -4.15 2.75 -16.02
CA LEU A 79 -4.34 1.74 -17.06
C LEU A 79 -3.20 1.72 -18.06
N ALA A 80 -2.67 2.89 -18.45
CA ALA A 80 -1.54 2.97 -19.37
C ALA A 80 -0.28 2.32 -18.79
N VAL A 81 0.01 2.55 -17.50
CA VAL A 81 1.15 1.92 -16.80
C VAL A 81 0.95 0.41 -16.69
N ARG A 82 -0.22 -0.06 -16.26
CA ARG A 82 -0.53 -1.49 -16.16
C ARG A 82 -0.45 -2.20 -17.50
N SER A 83 -1.04 -1.64 -18.56
CA SER A 83 -0.96 -2.21 -19.90
C SER A 83 0.49 -2.29 -20.40
N ALA A 84 1.27 -1.23 -20.20
CA ALA A 84 2.69 -1.23 -20.57
C ALA A 84 3.48 -2.29 -19.80
N LEU A 85 3.18 -2.50 -18.51
CA LEU A 85 3.83 -3.51 -17.68
C LEU A 85 3.48 -4.92 -18.16
N SER A 86 2.20 -5.22 -18.38
CA SER A 86 1.76 -6.54 -18.85
C SER A 86 2.33 -6.85 -20.24
N GLU A 87 2.25 -5.92 -21.19
CA GLU A 87 2.82 -6.09 -22.53
C GLU A 87 4.35 -6.26 -22.49
N HIS A 88 5.04 -5.55 -21.59
CA HIS A 88 6.48 -5.72 -21.39
C HIS A 88 6.79 -7.12 -20.85
N ALA A 89 6.12 -7.55 -19.79
CA ALA A 89 6.29 -8.87 -19.20
C ALA A 89 6.04 -10.01 -20.22
N GLU A 90 4.94 -9.93 -20.97
CA GLU A 90 4.55 -10.94 -21.96
C GLU A 90 5.60 -11.09 -23.08
N ARG A 91 6.17 -9.98 -23.56
CA ARG A 91 7.24 -10.00 -24.58
C ARG A 91 8.49 -10.74 -24.10
N HIS A 92 8.71 -10.76 -22.78
CA HIS A 92 9.83 -11.43 -22.13
C HIS A 92 9.47 -12.80 -21.55
N GLY A 93 8.27 -13.33 -21.84
CA GLY A 93 7.86 -14.67 -21.45
C GLY A 93 7.38 -14.79 -19.99
N TYR A 94 7.01 -13.66 -19.39
CA TYR A 94 6.43 -13.58 -18.05
C TYR A 94 4.98 -13.11 -18.11
N ASN A 95 4.22 -13.35 -17.05
CA ASN A 95 2.95 -12.67 -16.79
C ASN A 95 3.05 -11.90 -15.46
N ILE A 96 2.05 -11.08 -15.18
CA ILE A 96 1.94 -10.29 -13.96
C ILE A 96 0.70 -10.70 -13.19
N ALA A 97 0.84 -10.89 -11.88
CA ALA A 97 -0.26 -11.18 -10.96
C ALA A 97 -0.31 -10.18 -9.80
N ALA A 98 -1.51 -9.90 -9.30
CA ALA A 98 -1.72 -8.91 -8.24
C ALA A 98 -2.52 -9.48 -7.06
N ALA A 99 -1.93 -9.41 -5.87
CA ALA A 99 -2.54 -9.75 -4.59
C ALA A 99 -1.67 -9.19 -3.46
N GLY A 100 -2.16 -9.12 -2.22
CA GLY A 100 -1.29 -8.75 -1.10
C GLY A 100 -0.16 -9.76 -0.84
N LEU A 101 -0.43 -11.04 -1.14
CA LEU A 101 0.51 -12.16 -1.10
C LEU A 101 0.14 -13.15 -2.21
N HIS A 102 1.12 -13.65 -2.93
CA HIS A 102 0.86 -14.70 -3.92
C HIS A 102 0.54 -16.04 -3.21
N PRO A 103 -0.57 -16.72 -3.53
CA PRO A 103 -1.04 -17.88 -2.76
C PRO A 103 -0.11 -19.09 -2.81
N THR A 104 0.72 -19.19 -3.85
CA THR A 104 1.69 -20.28 -4.03
C THR A 104 3.14 -19.88 -3.74
N ALA A 105 3.40 -18.61 -3.38
CA ALA A 105 4.76 -18.18 -3.05
C ALA A 105 5.27 -18.88 -1.80
N LYS A 106 6.49 -19.41 -1.90
CA LYS A 106 7.23 -20.01 -0.79
C LYS A 106 8.57 -19.33 -0.70
N TRP A 107 8.70 -18.39 0.22
CA TRP A 107 9.87 -17.51 0.32
C TRP A 107 11.23 -18.24 0.35
N ARG A 108 11.30 -19.47 0.89
CA ARG A 108 12.53 -20.27 0.93
C ARG A 108 13.01 -20.79 -0.43
N GLU A 109 12.11 -20.82 -1.41
CA GLU A 109 12.37 -21.30 -2.77
C GLU A 109 12.60 -20.13 -3.75
N LEU A 110 12.45 -18.88 -3.28
CA LEU A 110 12.49 -17.67 -4.12
C LEU A 110 13.80 -16.91 -3.94
N GLU A 111 14.24 -16.24 -5.00
CA GLU A 111 15.51 -15.54 -5.02
C GLU A 111 15.40 -14.12 -4.46
N HIS A 112 16.45 -13.70 -3.75
CA HIS A 112 16.64 -12.31 -3.35
C HIS A 112 17.50 -11.57 -4.38
N ALA A 113 17.23 -10.29 -4.55
CA ALA A 113 18.11 -9.37 -5.26
C ALA A 113 19.46 -9.25 -4.54
N GLU A 114 20.54 -9.16 -5.32
CA GLU A 114 21.91 -9.20 -4.79
C GLU A 114 22.56 -7.82 -4.62
N LYS A 115 21.80 -6.75 -4.86
CA LYS A 115 22.30 -5.36 -4.77
C LYS A 115 22.75 -5.05 -3.34
N PRO A 116 23.75 -4.15 -3.16
CA PRO A 116 24.26 -3.79 -1.83
C PRO A 116 23.18 -3.35 -0.84
N ARG A 117 22.20 -2.55 -1.27
CA ARG A 117 21.08 -2.09 -0.41
C ARG A 117 20.28 -3.24 0.19
N TYR A 118 19.96 -4.26 -0.59
CA TYR A 118 19.20 -5.43 -0.13
C TYR A 118 20.03 -6.37 0.74
N LYS A 119 21.32 -6.53 0.46
CA LYS A 119 22.23 -7.27 1.34
C LYS A 119 22.34 -6.62 2.72
N ALA A 120 22.46 -5.29 2.77
CA ALA A 120 22.45 -4.53 4.02
C ALA A 120 21.12 -4.68 4.77
N GLN A 121 19.99 -4.59 4.07
CA GLN A 121 18.66 -4.77 4.65
C GLN A 121 18.45 -6.18 5.24
N LEU A 122 18.89 -7.24 4.53
CA LEU A 122 18.85 -8.62 5.03
C LEU A 122 19.71 -8.80 6.28
N ASP A 123 20.92 -8.24 6.28
CA ASP A 123 21.82 -8.31 7.44
C ASP A 123 21.26 -7.55 8.66
N ARG A 124 20.66 -6.38 8.44
CA ARG A 124 20.08 -5.54 9.49
C ARG A 124 18.81 -6.15 10.09
N ILE A 125 17.88 -6.60 9.26
CA ILE A 125 16.54 -7.00 9.70
C ILE A 125 16.44 -8.50 9.98
N GLN A 126 17.27 -9.32 9.34
CA GLN A 126 17.29 -10.77 9.53
C GLN A 126 15.93 -11.42 9.19
N TYR A 127 15.53 -12.42 9.97
CA TYR A 127 14.45 -13.37 9.66
C TYR A 127 13.13 -12.73 9.16
N PRO A 128 12.63 -11.61 9.71
CA PRO A 128 11.47 -10.91 9.15
C PRO A 128 11.61 -10.52 7.68
N GLN A 129 12.76 -10.01 7.26
CA GLN A 129 12.98 -9.57 5.88
C GLN A 129 13.16 -10.76 4.92
N HIS A 130 13.77 -11.84 5.38
CA HIS A 130 13.92 -13.09 4.61
C HIS A 130 12.60 -13.74 4.18
N ARG A 131 11.45 -13.28 4.68
CA ARG A 131 10.13 -13.84 4.37
C ARG A 131 9.13 -12.80 3.88
N ASN A 132 9.58 -11.57 3.57
CA ASN A 132 8.73 -10.46 3.17
C ASN A 132 8.39 -10.50 1.68
N THR A 133 7.43 -11.34 1.30
CA THR A 133 6.96 -11.54 -0.08
C THR A 133 5.70 -10.73 -0.39
N THR A 134 5.60 -9.52 0.15
CA THR A 134 4.38 -8.70 0.14
C THR A 134 4.29 -7.84 -1.11
N ALA A 135 3.06 -7.52 -1.52
CA ALA A 135 2.77 -6.55 -2.57
C ALA A 135 1.63 -5.60 -2.13
N GLY A 136 1.88 -4.29 -2.10
CA GLY A 136 0.97 -3.24 -1.68
C GLY A 136 0.46 -2.35 -2.81
N LEU A 137 -0.49 -1.50 -2.42
CA LEU A 137 -0.89 -0.31 -3.18
C LEU A 137 -0.53 0.91 -2.32
N HIS A 138 0.25 1.83 -2.88
CA HIS A 138 0.59 3.10 -2.24
C HIS A 138 -0.03 4.26 -3.02
N ILE A 139 -0.65 5.17 -2.29
CA ILE A 139 -1.33 6.33 -2.88
C ILE A 139 -0.74 7.58 -2.24
N HIS A 140 -0.19 8.44 -3.09
CA HIS A 140 0.36 9.74 -2.73
C HIS A 140 -0.62 10.83 -3.14
N VAL A 141 -0.93 11.73 -2.21
CA VAL A 141 -1.67 12.96 -2.48
C VAL A 141 -0.81 14.15 -2.07
N GLY A 142 -0.60 15.08 -3.00
CA GLY A 142 0.16 16.31 -2.76
C GLY A 142 -0.49 17.18 -1.69
N VAL A 143 0.34 17.75 -0.82
CA VAL A 143 -0.07 18.72 0.20
C VAL A 143 0.83 19.95 0.12
N ASP A 144 0.25 21.13 0.28
CA ASP A 144 0.91 22.43 0.07
C ASP A 144 1.51 23.07 1.33
N ASP A 145 1.50 22.35 2.45
CA ASP A 145 2.10 22.76 3.72
C ASP A 145 2.55 21.53 4.52
N ALA A 146 3.71 21.63 5.17
CA ALA A 146 4.34 20.51 5.85
C ALA A 146 3.64 20.14 7.18
N ASP A 147 3.19 21.12 7.96
CA ASP A 147 2.42 20.89 9.19
C ASP A 147 1.02 20.37 8.86
N LYS A 148 0.43 20.89 7.77
CA LYS A 148 -0.81 20.34 7.19
C LYS A 148 -0.65 18.88 6.82
N ALA A 149 0.44 18.47 6.20
CA ALA A 149 0.68 17.07 5.85
C ALA A 149 0.77 16.17 7.09
N VAL A 150 1.39 16.63 8.18
CA VAL A 150 1.41 15.91 9.47
C VAL A 150 0.02 15.81 10.06
N TYR A 151 -0.74 16.91 10.08
CA TYR A 151 -2.13 16.92 10.56
C TYR A 151 -2.99 15.91 9.78
N VAL A 152 -2.94 15.96 8.45
CA VAL A 152 -3.68 15.05 7.58
C VAL A 152 -3.26 13.61 7.84
N ALA A 153 -1.97 13.31 7.86
CA ALA A 153 -1.48 11.95 8.15
C ALA A 153 -1.97 11.45 9.51
N ASN A 154 -1.99 12.30 10.54
CA ASN A 154 -2.49 11.96 11.87
C ASN A 154 -3.97 11.56 11.87
N GLU A 155 -4.81 12.26 11.11
CA GLU A 155 -6.24 11.95 10.99
C GLU A 155 -6.48 10.70 10.13
N VAL A 156 -5.73 10.55 9.04
CA VAL A 156 -5.83 9.41 8.12
C VAL A 156 -5.49 8.08 8.81
N ARG A 157 -4.71 8.08 9.91
CA ARG A 157 -4.44 6.87 10.69
C ARG A 157 -5.71 6.10 11.10
N TRP A 158 -6.79 6.80 11.45
CA TRP A 158 -8.07 6.14 11.80
C TRP A 158 -8.67 5.38 10.60
N HIS A 159 -8.52 5.94 9.40
CA HIS A 159 -9.07 5.40 8.15
C HIS A 159 -8.30 4.20 7.60
N THR A 160 -7.03 4.02 8.00
CA THR A 160 -6.20 2.89 7.52
C THR A 160 -6.84 1.53 7.77
N ALA A 161 -7.58 1.35 8.87
CA ALA A 161 -8.29 0.09 9.16
C ALA A 161 -9.47 -0.16 8.21
N VAL A 162 -10.20 0.89 7.83
CA VAL A 162 -11.29 0.81 6.83
C VAL A 162 -10.72 0.40 5.48
N MET A 163 -9.65 1.07 5.04
CA MET A 163 -8.95 0.76 3.78
C MET A 163 -8.39 -0.67 3.78
N LEU A 164 -7.78 -1.12 4.88
CA LEU A 164 -7.25 -2.47 5.01
C LEU A 164 -8.37 -3.54 4.95
N ALA A 165 -9.50 -3.29 5.62
CA ALA A 165 -10.63 -4.21 5.62
C ALA A 165 -11.24 -4.39 4.23
N LEU A 166 -11.39 -3.31 3.47
CA LEU A 166 -11.94 -3.32 2.11
C LEU A 166 -10.95 -3.88 1.08
N SER A 167 -9.65 -3.61 1.25
CA SER A 167 -8.61 -4.05 0.30
C SER A 167 -8.16 -5.49 0.51
N ALA A 168 -8.52 -6.14 1.63
CA ALA A 168 -7.99 -7.44 2.00
C ALA A 168 -8.03 -8.47 0.85
N ASN A 169 -6.85 -8.84 0.36
CA ASN A 169 -6.65 -9.63 -0.86
C ASN A 169 -5.44 -10.57 -0.71
N SER A 170 -5.21 -11.10 0.48
CA SER A 170 -4.06 -11.97 0.77
C SER A 170 -4.31 -13.03 1.85
N PRO A 171 -5.28 -13.93 1.67
CA PRO A 171 -5.64 -14.93 2.69
C PRO A 171 -4.61 -16.06 2.86
N PHE A 172 -3.74 -16.27 1.86
CA PHE A 172 -2.79 -17.39 1.81
C PHE A 172 -1.34 -16.94 2.04
N TRP A 173 -0.58 -17.74 2.80
CA TRP A 173 0.86 -17.56 2.96
C TRP A 173 1.57 -18.92 2.94
N ASN A 174 2.59 -19.09 2.08
CA ASN A 174 3.27 -20.38 1.85
C ASN A 174 2.33 -21.54 1.50
N GLY A 175 1.24 -21.27 0.74
CA GLY A 175 0.24 -22.27 0.37
C GLY A 175 -0.79 -22.61 1.44
N PHE A 176 -0.72 -21.99 2.63
CA PHE A 176 -1.65 -22.22 3.72
C PHE A 176 -2.69 -21.11 3.81
N ASP A 177 -3.96 -21.48 4.01
CA ASP A 177 -4.97 -20.51 4.43
C ASP A 177 -4.65 -20.08 5.86
N THR A 178 -4.37 -18.80 6.03
CA THR A 178 -3.92 -18.25 7.32
C THR A 178 -5.06 -18.02 8.30
N GLY A 179 -6.30 -18.02 7.81
CA GLY A 179 -7.47 -17.54 8.55
C GLY A 179 -7.55 -16.01 8.68
N LEU A 180 -6.61 -15.25 8.09
CA LEU A 180 -6.65 -13.79 7.96
C LEU A 180 -7.26 -13.40 6.61
N GLN A 181 -7.84 -12.21 6.50
CA GLN A 181 -8.26 -11.66 5.21
C GLN A 181 -7.09 -10.97 4.50
N SER A 182 -6.27 -10.23 5.25
CA SER A 182 -4.96 -9.75 4.79
C SER A 182 -3.85 -10.34 5.65
N ALA A 183 -3.22 -11.43 5.19
CA ALA A 183 -2.00 -11.90 5.85
C ALA A 183 -0.79 -11.01 5.51
N ARG A 184 -0.83 -10.27 4.39
CA ARG A 184 0.17 -9.25 4.03
C ARG A 184 0.45 -8.33 5.19
N ALA A 185 -0.60 -7.73 5.79
CA ALA A 185 -0.45 -6.79 6.88
C ALA A 185 0.40 -7.35 8.03
N LYS A 186 0.20 -8.63 8.41
CA LYS A 186 0.97 -9.26 9.48
C LYS A 186 2.36 -9.70 9.07
N ILE A 187 2.56 -10.12 7.83
CA ILE A 187 3.92 -10.45 7.36
C ILE A 187 4.78 -9.19 7.33
N PHE A 188 4.23 -8.10 6.79
CA PHE A 188 4.90 -6.81 6.71
C PHE A 188 5.17 -6.21 8.09
N GLU A 189 4.21 -6.24 9.02
CA GLU A 189 4.35 -5.71 10.39
C GLU A 189 5.45 -6.37 11.26
N ASN A 190 6.06 -7.46 10.79
CA ASN A 190 7.21 -8.03 11.48
C ASN A 190 8.53 -7.31 11.16
N LEU A 191 8.54 -6.40 10.19
CA LEU A 191 9.67 -5.52 9.92
C LEU A 191 9.74 -4.40 10.97
N PRO A 192 10.92 -3.81 11.23
CA PRO A 192 11.01 -2.62 12.08
C PRO A 192 10.31 -1.44 11.42
N ASN A 193 9.86 -0.46 12.21
CA ASN A 193 9.30 0.81 11.72
C ASN A 193 8.03 0.68 10.86
N THR A 194 7.24 -0.37 11.08
CA THR A 194 5.98 -0.60 10.36
C THR A 194 4.74 -0.32 11.21
N GLY A 195 3.61 -0.17 10.52
CA GLY A 195 2.28 -0.11 11.13
C GLY A 195 1.78 1.33 11.32
N VAL A 196 0.77 1.50 12.17
CA VAL A 196 0.19 2.83 12.41
C VAL A 196 1.16 3.63 13.29
N PRO A 197 1.60 4.82 12.86
CA PRO A 197 2.52 5.63 13.66
C PRO A 197 1.80 6.31 14.84
N THR A 198 2.57 6.63 15.88
CA THR A 198 2.12 7.60 16.89
C THR A 198 1.92 8.97 16.24
N ALA A 199 1.04 9.78 16.81
CA ALA A 199 0.80 11.13 16.29
C ALA A 199 2.06 11.98 16.46
N PHE A 200 2.28 12.91 15.53
CA PHE A 200 3.29 13.97 15.66
C PHE A 200 2.58 15.32 15.77
N ASP A 201 3.06 16.22 16.63
CA ASP A 201 2.41 17.52 16.86
C ASP A 201 2.71 18.53 15.74
N SER A 202 3.80 18.33 14.98
CA SER A 202 4.24 19.22 13.89
C SER A 202 5.17 18.49 12.92
N TYR A 203 5.43 19.12 11.78
CA TYR A 203 6.47 18.66 10.84
C TYR A 203 7.85 18.68 11.46
N ASP A 204 8.18 19.69 12.28
CA ASP A 204 9.47 19.75 12.98
C ASP A 204 9.69 18.51 13.87
N GLU A 205 8.64 18.02 14.55
CA GLU A 205 8.73 16.80 15.37
C GLU A 205 8.91 15.54 14.51
N PHE A 206 8.16 15.43 13.40
CA PHE A 206 8.31 14.34 12.45
C PHE A 206 9.72 14.32 11.82
N ASP A 207 10.24 15.49 11.44
CA ASP A 207 11.57 15.68 10.85
C ASP A 207 12.69 15.40 11.87
N ASP A 208 12.49 15.74 13.15
CA ASP A 208 13.40 15.37 14.24
C ASP A 208 13.41 13.84 14.48
N PHE A 209 12.26 13.17 14.38
CA PHE A 209 12.16 11.72 14.42
C PHE A 209 12.87 11.07 13.22
N GLU A 210 12.57 11.49 12.00
CA GLU A 210 13.22 10.99 10.78
C GLU A 210 14.74 11.19 10.85
N ARG A 211 15.19 12.39 11.25
CA ARG A 211 16.61 12.69 11.46
C ARG A 211 17.24 11.75 12.46
N THR A 212 16.60 11.52 13.61
CA THR A 212 17.10 10.60 14.63
C THR A 212 17.26 9.19 14.05
N MET A 213 16.27 8.71 13.31
CA MET A 213 16.31 7.36 12.70
C MET A 213 17.46 7.21 11.70
N LEU A 214 17.76 8.25 10.91
CA LEU A 214 18.89 8.28 9.97
C LEU A 214 20.24 8.41 10.69
N GLU A 215 20.38 9.37 11.62
CA GLU A 215 21.66 9.67 12.29
C GLU A 215 22.11 8.57 13.26
N THR A 216 21.19 7.74 13.75
CA THR A 216 21.51 6.57 14.56
C THR A 216 21.65 5.28 13.76
N ASP A 217 21.68 5.34 12.42
CA ASP A 217 21.71 4.18 11.51
C ASP A 217 20.56 3.17 11.78
N SER A 218 19.41 3.64 12.28
CA SER A 218 18.22 2.80 12.48
C SER A 218 17.54 2.48 11.15
N ILE A 219 17.68 3.38 10.17
CA ILE A 219 17.29 3.22 8.76
C ILE A 219 18.40 3.78 7.85
N ASP A 220 18.57 3.18 6.67
CA ASP A 220 19.58 3.62 5.69
C ASP A 220 19.14 4.87 4.92
N ASP A 221 17.83 5.01 4.72
CA ASP A 221 17.15 6.15 4.11
C ASP A 221 15.70 6.24 4.63
N ARG A 222 15.02 7.34 4.30
CA ARG A 222 13.63 7.61 4.70
C ARG A 222 12.61 6.55 4.26
N GLY A 223 12.92 5.81 3.19
CA GLY A 223 12.13 4.67 2.72
C GLY A 223 12.03 3.58 3.79
N GLY A 224 12.96 3.52 4.74
CA GLY A 224 12.92 2.61 5.89
C GLY A 224 11.86 2.92 6.97
N LEU A 225 11.02 3.94 6.78
CA LEU A 225 9.86 4.25 7.63
C LEU A 225 8.56 3.69 7.01
N TRP A 226 8.32 2.40 7.16
CA TRP A 226 7.20 1.69 6.52
C TRP A 226 5.84 1.83 7.25
N PHE A 227 5.49 3.05 7.64
CA PHE A 227 4.21 3.34 8.28
C PHE A 227 3.03 3.14 7.33
N ASP A 228 1.85 2.78 7.87
CA ASP A 228 0.63 2.59 7.07
C ASP A 228 0.13 3.89 6.42
N VAL A 229 0.49 5.02 7.02
CA VAL A 229 0.33 6.37 6.50
C VAL A 229 1.48 7.24 6.99
N ARG A 230 2.01 8.13 6.15
CA ARG A 230 3.07 9.09 6.54
C ARG A 230 3.08 10.34 5.67
N PRO A 231 3.59 11.47 6.17
CA PRO A 231 4.11 12.52 5.31
C PRO A 231 5.31 11.99 4.52
N HIS A 232 5.33 12.20 3.21
CA HIS A 232 6.46 11.87 2.36
C HIS A 232 7.29 13.12 2.07
N SER A 233 8.27 13.36 2.94
CA SER A 233 9.12 14.56 2.98
C SER A 233 9.95 14.79 1.70
N ALA A 234 10.09 13.79 0.82
CA ALA A 234 10.73 13.94 -0.50
C ALA A 234 9.80 14.49 -1.57
N HIS A 235 8.52 14.12 -1.51
CA HIS A 235 7.54 14.39 -2.57
C HIS A 235 6.57 15.49 -2.20
N GLY A 236 6.50 15.88 -0.92
CA GLY A 236 5.53 16.86 -0.45
C GLY A 236 4.11 16.30 -0.43
N THR A 237 3.97 15.01 -0.11
CA THR A 237 2.68 14.29 -0.16
C THR A 237 2.32 13.70 1.20
N VAL A 238 1.06 13.35 1.39
CA VAL A 238 0.65 12.30 2.33
C VAL A 238 0.56 10.99 1.56
N GLU A 239 1.21 9.95 2.08
CA GLU A 239 1.28 8.63 1.48
C GLU A 239 0.52 7.63 2.33
N VAL A 240 -0.43 6.92 1.71
CA VAL A 240 -1.19 5.81 2.31
C VAL A 240 -0.70 4.49 1.74
N ARG A 241 -0.36 3.53 2.62
CA ARG A 241 0.29 2.26 2.27
C ARG A 241 -0.41 1.02 2.83
N ALA A 242 -1.49 1.23 3.58
CA ALA A 242 -2.27 0.17 4.21
C ALA A 242 -2.84 -0.87 3.22
N PRO A 243 -3.37 -0.49 2.04
CA PRO A 243 -4.05 -1.46 1.16
C PRO A 243 -3.16 -2.59 0.63
N ASP A 244 -3.74 -3.79 0.52
CA ASP A 244 -3.16 -4.88 -0.28
C ASP A 244 -3.21 -4.51 -1.78
N ALA A 245 -2.28 -5.02 -2.60
CA ALA A 245 -2.36 -4.90 -4.05
C ALA A 245 -3.65 -5.55 -4.62
N GLN A 246 -4.20 -4.93 -5.67
CA GLN A 246 -5.47 -5.32 -6.30
C GLN A 246 -5.27 -5.69 -7.77
N ALA A 247 -5.85 -6.82 -8.22
CA ALA A 247 -5.85 -7.15 -9.65
C ALA A 247 -6.77 -6.25 -10.46
N ASP A 248 -7.95 -5.95 -9.92
CA ASP A 248 -8.95 -5.11 -10.58
C ASP A 248 -8.59 -3.62 -10.45
N PRO A 249 -8.37 -2.89 -11.55
CA PRO A 249 -8.02 -1.46 -11.52
C PRO A 249 -9.15 -0.59 -10.96
N ASP A 250 -10.42 -1.00 -11.05
CA ASP A 250 -11.52 -0.23 -10.50
C ASP A 250 -11.45 -0.19 -8.96
N ARG A 251 -10.95 -1.26 -8.35
CA ARG A 251 -10.71 -1.30 -6.90
C ARG A 251 -9.59 -0.35 -6.48
N VAL A 252 -8.52 -0.26 -7.27
CA VAL A 252 -7.43 0.70 -7.04
C VAL A 252 -7.97 2.12 -7.08
N LEU A 253 -8.75 2.44 -8.10
CA LEU A 253 -9.32 3.78 -8.29
C LEU A 253 -10.28 4.17 -7.15
N ALA A 254 -11.03 3.23 -6.59
CA ALA A 254 -11.84 3.49 -5.39
C ALA A 254 -11.00 3.86 -4.17
N PHE A 255 -9.82 3.25 -3.98
CA PHE A 255 -8.90 3.66 -2.91
C PHE A 255 -8.23 5.01 -3.20
N VAL A 256 -7.94 5.30 -4.47
CA VAL A 256 -7.41 6.61 -4.90
C VAL A 256 -8.43 7.71 -4.63
N GLU A 257 -9.69 7.53 -5.03
CA GLU A 257 -10.81 8.44 -4.75
C GLU A 257 -10.95 8.69 -3.25
N TYR A 258 -10.99 7.63 -2.45
CA TYR A 258 -11.15 7.76 -1.00
C TYR A 258 -9.96 8.46 -0.34
N THR A 259 -8.74 8.12 -0.72
CA THR A 259 -7.53 8.75 -0.18
C THR A 259 -7.45 10.22 -0.56
N HIS A 260 -7.75 10.56 -1.81
CA HIS A 260 -7.79 11.94 -2.29
C HIS A 260 -8.82 12.76 -1.53
N ALA A 261 -10.06 12.27 -1.41
CA ALA A 261 -11.14 12.97 -0.71
C ALA A 261 -10.84 13.17 0.79
N LEU A 262 -10.21 12.19 1.46
CA LEU A 262 -9.78 12.34 2.85
C LEU A 262 -8.68 13.39 3.02
N VAL A 263 -7.70 13.41 2.12
CA VAL A 263 -6.59 14.36 2.20
C VAL A 263 -7.07 15.79 1.95
N GLU A 264 -7.89 16.01 0.92
CA GLU A 264 -8.52 17.32 0.66
C GLU A 264 -9.35 17.80 1.86
N GLU A 265 -10.22 16.95 2.39
CA GLU A 265 -11.07 17.32 3.53
C GLU A 265 -10.27 17.65 4.80
N TYR A 266 -9.26 16.85 5.14
CA TYR A 266 -8.43 17.14 6.31
C TYR A 266 -7.50 18.33 6.10
N ALA A 267 -7.09 18.62 4.86
CA ALA A 267 -6.39 19.85 4.50
C ALA A 267 -7.28 21.08 4.74
N GLU A 268 -8.54 21.05 4.29
CA GLU A 268 -9.51 22.12 4.54
C GLU A 268 -9.73 22.36 6.04
N ARG A 269 -9.90 21.27 6.82
CA ARG A 269 -10.07 21.37 8.28
C ARG A 269 -8.84 21.97 8.99
N PHE A 270 -7.64 21.67 8.51
CA PHE A 270 -6.42 22.29 9.00
C PHE A 270 -6.41 23.79 8.73
N ASP A 271 -6.79 24.22 7.52
CA ASP A 271 -6.87 25.63 7.15
C ASP A 271 -7.95 26.38 7.96
N ASP A 272 -9.03 25.69 8.35
CA ASP A 272 -10.05 26.19 9.27
C ASP A 272 -9.60 26.23 10.75
N GLY A 273 -8.40 25.70 11.06
CA GLY A 273 -7.83 25.67 12.41
C GLY A 273 -8.47 24.64 13.33
N GLU A 274 -9.06 23.56 12.80
CA GLU A 274 -9.54 22.44 13.62
C GLU A 274 -8.38 21.78 14.37
N SER A 275 -8.65 21.33 15.59
CA SER A 275 -7.68 20.55 16.37
C SER A 275 -7.76 19.08 15.98
N GLY A 276 -6.61 18.42 15.88
CA GLY A 276 -6.53 17.00 15.51
C GLY A 276 -7.07 16.07 16.59
N SER A 277 -7.31 14.83 16.19
CA SER A 277 -7.78 13.74 17.05
C SER A 277 -6.61 13.10 17.81
N ASP A 278 -6.73 13.02 19.14
CA ASP A 278 -5.78 12.28 19.99
C ASP A 278 -6.24 10.83 20.17
N HIS A 279 -6.05 10.03 19.12
CA HIS A 279 -6.32 8.60 19.18
C HIS A 279 -5.10 7.85 19.71
N ARG A 280 -5.30 7.07 20.77
CA ARG A 280 -4.31 6.11 21.24
C ARG A 280 -3.97 5.09 20.16
N ARG A 281 -2.67 4.92 19.90
CA ARG A 281 -2.14 3.95 18.93
C ARG A 281 -2.67 2.54 19.17
N GLU A 282 -2.82 2.11 20.43
CA GLU A 282 -3.26 0.75 20.72
C GLU A 282 -4.70 0.45 20.27
N LEU A 283 -5.57 1.47 20.19
CA LEU A 283 -6.92 1.30 19.68
C LEU A 283 -6.94 1.28 18.15
N LEU A 284 -6.05 2.05 17.52
CA LEU A 284 -5.82 1.97 16.07
C LEU A 284 -5.25 0.60 15.67
N ASP A 285 -4.32 0.06 16.45
CA ASP A 285 -3.75 -1.29 16.27
C ASP A 285 -4.81 -2.38 16.44
N GLU A 286 -5.74 -2.22 17.40
CA GLU A 286 -6.89 -3.13 17.54
C GLU A 286 -7.80 -3.07 16.32
N ASN A 287 -8.15 -1.88 15.82
CA ASN A 287 -8.91 -1.74 14.58
C ASN A 287 -8.20 -2.39 13.39
N LYS A 288 -6.89 -2.18 13.27
CA LYS A 288 -6.08 -2.82 12.24
C LYS A 288 -6.09 -4.34 12.37
N TRP A 289 -6.00 -4.89 13.59
CA TRP A 289 -6.13 -6.33 13.81
C TRP A 289 -7.49 -6.86 13.36
N ARG A 290 -8.59 -6.19 13.71
CA ARG A 290 -9.93 -6.62 13.30
C ARG A 290 -10.11 -6.56 11.78
N ALA A 291 -9.64 -5.50 11.13
CA ALA A 291 -9.60 -5.40 9.67
C ALA A 291 -8.77 -6.52 9.03
N THR A 292 -7.57 -6.78 9.55
CA THR A 292 -6.69 -7.88 9.11
C THR A 292 -7.40 -9.23 9.19
N ARG A 293 -8.08 -9.50 10.31
CA ARG A 293 -8.64 -10.82 10.62
C ARG A 293 -10.00 -11.06 9.97
N TYR A 294 -10.87 -10.06 9.92
CA TYR A 294 -12.27 -10.20 9.54
C TYR A 294 -12.62 -9.48 8.22
N GLY A 295 -11.78 -8.56 7.75
CA GLY A 295 -11.98 -7.86 6.47
C GLY A 295 -13.32 -7.13 6.44
N GLN A 296 -14.11 -7.31 5.39
CA GLN A 296 -15.42 -6.69 5.24
C GLN A 296 -16.44 -7.06 6.34
N GLU A 297 -16.27 -8.21 7.01
CA GLU A 297 -17.16 -8.67 8.09
C GLU A 297 -16.78 -8.11 9.47
N THR A 298 -15.90 -7.11 9.52
CA THR A 298 -15.40 -6.57 10.79
C THR A 298 -16.37 -5.57 11.43
N GLU A 299 -16.35 -5.53 12.76
CA GLU A 299 -16.77 -4.36 13.55
C GLU A 299 -15.51 -3.62 14.02
N LEU A 300 -15.42 -2.32 13.78
CA LEU A 300 -14.32 -1.47 14.25
C LEU A 300 -14.73 -0.72 15.51
N ILE A 301 -13.76 -0.40 16.36
CA ILE A 301 -13.93 0.61 17.41
C ILE A 301 -14.21 1.95 16.71
N ASP A 302 -15.27 2.60 17.14
CA ASP A 302 -15.73 3.86 16.56
C ASP A 302 -14.76 5.01 16.85
N ARG A 303 -15.02 6.20 16.25
CA ARG A 303 -14.16 7.37 16.45
C ARG A 303 -14.20 7.92 17.87
N SER A 304 -15.25 7.66 18.64
CA SER A 304 -15.30 8.02 20.06
C SER A 304 -14.44 7.11 20.95
N MET A 305 -13.93 6.00 20.39
CA MET A 305 -13.07 5.04 21.07
C MET A 305 -13.74 4.36 22.27
N SER A 306 -15.08 4.31 22.30
CA SER A 306 -15.85 3.73 23.39
C SER A 306 -16.83 2.64 22.97
N ASP A 307 -17.18 2.56 21.69
CA ASP A 307 -18.13 1.57 21.16
C ASP A 307 -17.59 0.89 19.89
N SER A 308 -18.29 -0.15 19.42
CA SER A 308 -18.03 -0.74 18.10
C SER A 308 -19.10 -0.36 17.09
N VAL A 309 -18.70 -0.35 15.81
CA VAL A 309 -19.56 -0.04 14.67
C VAL A 309 -19.22 -1.00 13.52
N ASP A 310 -20.26 -1.50 12.85
CA ASP A 310 -20.11 -2.32 11.66
C ASP A 310 -19.38 -1.56 10.55
N LEU A 311 -18.50 -2.25 9.82
CA LEU A 311 -17.77 -1.63 8.71
C LEU A 311 -18.73 -1.02 7.68
N GLY A 312 -19.85 -1.67 7.37
CA GLY A 312 -20.83 -1.16 6.42
C GLY A 312 -21.42 0.19 6.82
N GLU A 313 -21.68 0.41 8.12
CA GLU A 313 -22.16 1.71 8.60
C GLU A 313 -21.08 2.78 8.48
N LEU A 314 -19.82 2.44 8.75
CA LEU A 314 -18.70 3.34 8.52
C LEU A 314 -18.56 3.69 7.04
N VAL A 315 -18.62 2.70 6.15
CA VAL A 315 -18.54 2.91 4.70
C VAL A 315 -19.67 3.82 4.22
N ASP A 316 -20.92 3.58 4.64
CA ASP A 316 -22.06 4.43 4.28
C ASP A 316 -21.85 5.88 4.76
N ARG A 317 -21.32 6.06 5.98
CA ARG A 317 -21.04 7.37 6.56
C ARG A 317 -19.92 8.10 5.83
N GLU A 318 -18.83 7.41 5.52
CA GLU A 318 -17.66 7.96 4.82
C GLU A 318 -18.02 8.30 3.37
N ALA A 319 -18.69 7.41 2.65
CA ALA A 319 -19.17 7.65 1.29
C ALA A 319 -20.10 8.86 1.24
N SER A 320 -21.08 8.92 2.14
CA SER A 320 -22.06 10.02 2.18
C SER A 320 -21.43 11.37 2.54
N ARG A 321 -20.49 11.40 3.49
CA ARG A 321 -19.90 12.67 3.96
C ARG A 321 -18.87 13.22 2.98
N LEU A 322 -18.14 12.35 2.27
CA LEU A 322 -17.14 12.75 1.28
C LEU A 322 -17.75 12.93 -0.12
N GLY A 323 -18.96 12.43 -0.36
CA GLY A 323 -19.62 12.51 -1.66
C GLY A 323 -18.98 11.58 -2.69
N ILE A 324 -18.51 10.41 -2.26
CA ILE A 324 -17.83 9.41 -3.08
C ILE A 324 -18.61 8.09 -3.07
N ASP A 325 -18.44 7.26 -4.10
CA ASP A 325 -19.16 6.00 -4.24
C ASP A 325 -18.23 4.76 -4.19
N GLY A 326 -16.93 4.91 -4.50
CA GLY A 326 -16.04 3.78 -4.72
C GLY A 326 -15.91 2.82 -3.54
N ILE A 327 -15.81 3.32 -2.30
CA ILE A 327 -15.72 2.45 -1.11
C ILE A 327 -17.01 1.69 -0.81
N ARG A 328 -18.16 2.23 -1.24
CA ARG A 328 -19.46 1.54 -1.13
C ARG A 328 -19.53 0.39 -2.13
N GLU A 329 -19.14 0.65 -3.38
CA GLU A 329 -19.05 -0.38 -4.41
C GLU A 329 -18.08 -1.50 -4.00
N LEU A 330 -16.96 -1.14 -3.38
CA LEU A 330 -16.01 -2.11 -2.80
C LEU A 330 -16.65 -2.97 -1.71
N TYR A 331 -17.42 -2.37 -0.80
CA TYR A 331 -18.06 -3.09 0.29
C TYR A 331 -19.17 -4.03 -0.19
N ASP A 332 -19.95 -3.61 -1.18
CA ASP A 332 -21.04 -4.41 -1.76
C ASP A 332 -20.49 -5.58 -2.62
N ALA A 333 -19.28 -5.47 -3.14
CA ALA A 333 -18.60 -6.52 -3.89
C ALA A 333 -17.94 -7.58 -2.98
N GLU A 334 -17.88 -8.84 -3.46
CA GLU A 334 -17.13 -9.91 -2.80
C GLU A 334 -15.67 -9.47 -2.55
N SER A 335 -15.17 -9.58 -1.31
CA SER A 335 -13.77 -9.23 -1.00
C SER A 335 -12.78 -10.09 -1.79
N GLY A 336 -11.59 -9.53 -2.06
CA GLY A 336 -10.51 -10.26 -2.73
C GLY A 336 -10.17 -11.56 -2.00
N ALA A 337 -10.06 -11.52 -0.67
CA ALA A 337 -9.76 -12.69 0.14
C ALA A 337 -10.86 -13.78 0.10
N GLN A 338 -12.15 -13.42 0.16
CA GLN A 338 -13.25 -14.38 0.01
C GLN A 338 -13.26 -14.97 -1.40
N ARG A 339 -13.11 -14.12 -2.44
CA ARG A 339 -13.03 -14.55 -3.84
C ARG A 339 -11.90 -15.56 -4.05
N GLN A 340 -10.70 -15.29 -3.53
CA GLN A 340 -9.57 -16.22 -3.63
C GLN A 340 -9.86 -17.58 -2.97
N ARG A 341 -10.44 -17.58 -1.76
CA ARG A 341 -10.82 -18.82 -1.07
C ARG A 341 -11.86 -19.61 -1.85
N ARG A 342 -12.90 -18.94 -2.35
CA ARG A 342 -13.97 -19.56 -3.14
C ARG A 342 -13.41 -20.20 -4.41
N ILE A 343 -12.61 -19.46 -5.19
CA ILE A 343 -12.02 -19.99 -6.43
C ILE A 343 -11.13 -21.21 -6.13
N LYS A 344 -10.29 -21.15 -5.09
CA LYS A 344 -9.45 -22.30 -4.70
C LYS A 344 -10.27 -23.52 -4.30
N GLN A 345 -11.38 -23.31 -3.59
CA GLN A 345 -12.26 -24.39 -3.14
C GLN A 345 -13.05 -25.02 -4.31
N GLU A 346 -13.58 -24.20 -5.21
CA GLU A 346 -14.45 -24.63 -6.30
C GLU A 346 -13.68 -25.13 -7.52
N SER A 347 -12.56 -24.48 -7.84
CA SER A 347 -11.84 -24.64 -9.13
C SER A 347 -10.36 -25.00 -8.98
N GLY A 348 -9.83 -25.03 -7.75
CA GLY A 348 -8.45 -25.42 -7.46
C GLY A 348 -7.42 -24.29 -7.58
N ILE A 349 -6.15 -24.64 -7.36
CA ILE A 349 -5.06 -23.65 -7.24
C ILE A 349 -4.65 -23.02 -8.58
N ASP A 350 -4.78 -23.75 -9.69
CA ASP A 350 -4.45 -23.22 -11.03
C ASP A 350 -5.42 -22.08 -11.39
N ALA A 351 -6.73 -22.32 -11.27
CA ALA A 351 -7.75 -21.30 -11.51
C ALA A 351 -7.62 -20.09 -10.56
N LEU A 352 -7.15 -20.30 -9.33
CA LEU A 352 -6.85 -19.18 -8.41
C LEU A 352 -5.70 -18.33 -8.95
N CYS A 353 -4.60 -18.93 -9.39
CA CYS A 353 -3.48 -18.18 -9.96
C CYS A 353 -3.88 -17.42 -11.23
N ASP A 354 -4.65 -18.05 -12.12
CA ASP A 354 -5.18 -17.39 -13.32
C ASP A 354 -6.06 -16.18 -12.96
N ALA A 355 -6.86 -16.29 -11.89
CA ALA A 355 -7.75 -15.25 -11.44
C ALA A 355 -7.07 -14.04 -10.77
N LEU A 356 -5.74 -14.08 -10.61
CA LEU A 356 -4.90 -12.99 -10.09
C LEU A 356 -4.10 -12.28 -11.19
N LEU A 357 -4.10 -12.80 -12.43
CA LEU A 357 -3.40 -12.18 -13.54
C LEU A 357 -4.01 -10.80 -13.90
N LEU A 358 -3.17 -9.88 -14.38
CA LEU A 358 -3.57 -8.56 -14.88
C LEU A 358 -4.16 -8.61 -16.29
#